data_AF-A0A1Q6K595-F1
#
_entry.id   AF-A0A1Q6K595-F1
#
_cell.length_a   1.000
_cell.length_b   1.000
_cell.length_c   1.000
_cell.angle_alpha   90.00
_cell.angle_beta   90.00
_cell.angle_gamma   90.00
#
_symmetry.space_group_name_H-M   'P 1'
#
loop_
_entity.id
_entity.type
_entity.pdbx_description
1 polymer ?
#
loop_
_entity_poly.entity_id
_entity_poly.type
_entity_poly.pdbx_seq_one_letter_code
_entity_poly.pdbx_strand_id
1 'polypeptide(L)'
;MPNITKEDFKQDLQELVEIENQKQMNLAVLFENSLANSKEIRLTEFKDRLYIQANYYNTLEKYQLEIDDLVTQYKKQLDKLFDVCSTRYINIQRELATAVQSEIIVVTNISINKQNLEKAIEENDAEKIHYYTNKINASIQKKLNYETIVNECNSRLEACIEQIADFSEKIKIEENVNVAKKENNRILKFLNKLIKNLNRKKNFENYVLKPSENHIERLTDEVDKSIGNLYNQIFEFAVQMKDNKDKINMAFNAMMQG
;
A
#
# COMPACT_ATOMS: atom_id res chain seq x y z
N MET A 1 31.34 32.08 -10.67
CA MET A 1 30.56 30.86 -10.40
C MET A 1 31.23 29.71 -11.15
N PRO A 2 31.34 28.50 -10.57
CA PRO A 2 31.84 27.36 -11.34
C PRO A 2 30.89 27.15 -12.52
N ASN A 3 31.44 27.08 -13.74
CA ASN A 3 30.66 26.73 -14.92
C ASN A 3 30.30 25.25 -14.81
N ILE A 4 29.08 24.95 -14.36
CA ILE A 4 28.49 23.61 -14.47
C ILE A 4 28.52 23.24 -15.95
N THR A 5 29.28 22.22 -16.31
CA THR A 5 29.38 21.78 -17.69
C THR A 5 28.12 21.01 -18.08
N LYS A 6 27.89 20.87 -19.39
CA LYS A 6 26.79 20.05 -19.91
C LYS A 6 26.89 18.58 -19.46
N GLU A 7 28.11 18.10 -19.23
CA GLU A 7 28.35 16.74 -18.74
C GLU A 7 28.04 16.63 -17.24
N ASP A 8 28.38 17.64 -16.43
CA ASP A 8 28.01 17.69 -15.01
C ASP A 8 26.48 17.65 -14.85
N PHE A 9 25.74 18.46 -15.61
CA PHE A 9 24.26 18.46 -15.56
C PHE A 9 23.64 17.12 -16.00
N LYS A 10 24.24 16.45 -16.98
CA LYS A 10 23.79 15.13 -17.43
C LYS A 10 24.04 14.08 -16.36
N GLN A 11 25.19 14.14 -15.68
CA GLN A 11 25.52 13.25 -14.58
C GLN A 11 24.56 13.48 -13.39
N ASP A 12 24.33 14.73 -13.00
CA ASP A 12 23.38 15.07 -11.92
C ASP A 12 21.97 14.55 -12.21
N LEU A 13 21.50 14.64 -13.46
CA LEU A 13 20.21 14.07 -13.87
C LEU A 13 20.18 12.55 -13.79
N GLN A 14 21.26 11.87 -14.14
CA GLN A 14 21.36 10.41 -14.04
C GLN A 14 21.33 9.97 -12.57
N GLU A 15 22.11 10.63 -11.72
CA GLU A 15 22.13 10.36 -10.27
C GLU A 15 20.75 10.59 -9.66
N LEU A 16 20.04 11.67 -10.04
CA LEU A 16 18.68 11.94 -9.56
C LEU A 16 17.69 10.83 -9.95
N VAL A 17 17.76 10.34 -11.20
CA VAL A 17 16.91 9.23 -11.68
C VAL A 17 17.19 7.95 -10.89
N GLU A 18 18.45 7.63 -10.64
CA GLU A 18 18.85 6.46 -9.85
C GLU A 18 18.35 6.55 -8.41
N ILE A 19 18.50 7.71 -7.77
CA ILE A 19 18.01 7.94 -6.40
C ILE A 19 16.50 7.75 -6.31
N GLU A 20 15.73 8.31 -7.27
CA GLU A 20 14.29 8.16 -7.25
C GLU A 20 13.85 6.71 -7.48
N ASN A 21 14.48 6.02 -8.43
CA ASN A 21 14.19 4.59 -8.67
C ASN A 21 14.48 3.75 -7.43
N GLN A 22 15.60 4.00 -6.75
CA GLN A 22 15.96 3.31 -5.52
C GLN A 22 14.95 3.58 -4.40
N LYS A 23 14.51 4.83 -4.24
CA LYS A 23 13.47 5.20 -3.27
C LYS A 23 12.16 4.46 -3.54
N GLN A 24 11.72 4.41 -4.79
CA GLN A 24 10.50 3.69 -5.19
C GLN A 24 10.62 2.18 -4.94
N MET A 25 11.78 1.59 -5.22
CA MET A 25 12.03 0.17 -4.92
C MET A 25 12.00 -0.11 -3.42
N ASN A 26 12.62 0.74 -2.60
CA ASN A 26 12.62 0.59 -1.14
C ASN A 26 11.20 0.66 -0.57
N LEU A 27 10.37 1.61 -1.04
CA LEU A 27 8.97 1.72 -0.62
C LEU A 27 8.16 0.48 -1.02
N ALA A 28 8.40 -0.07 -2.21
CA ALA A 28 7.70 -1.27 -2.67
C ALA A 28 8.04 -2.48 -1.78
N VAL A 29 9.32 -2.66 -1.46
CA VAL A 29 9.78 -3.72 -0.54
C VAL A 29 9.17 -3.57 0.85
N LEU A 30 9.11 -2.36 1.40
CA LEU A 30 8.47 -2.12 2.70
C LEU A 30 6.98 -2.47 2.69
N PHE A 31 6.27 -2.07 1.63
CA PHE A 31 4.86 -2.38 1.46
C PHE A 31 4.62 -3.88 1.32
N GLU A 32 5.36 -4.57 0.45
CA GLU A 32 5.24 -6.02 0.24
C GLU A 32 5.52 -6.80 1.52
N ASN A 33 6.56 -6.41 2.27
CA ASN A 33 6.88 -7.03 3.56
C ASN A 33 5.76 -6.80 4.59
N SER A 34 5.22 -5.58 4.68
CA SER A 34 4.10 -5.28 5.58
C SER A 34 2.88 -6.14 5.24
N LEU A 35 2.52 -6.20 3.96
CA LEU A 35 1.39 -6.99 3.46
C LEU A 35 1.56 -8.49 3.73
N ALA A 36 2.74 -9.04 3.41
CA ALA A 36 3.05 -10.45 3.64
C ALA A 36 3.04 -10.80 5.14
N ASN A 37 3.69 -9.98 5.97
CA ASN A 37 3.76 -10.20 7.42
C ASN A 37 2.37 -10.15 8.07
N SER A 38 1.57 -9.11 7.77
CA SER A 38 0.22 -8.99 8.32
C SER A 38 -0.65 -10.19 7.95
N LYS A 39 -0.59 -10.62 6.69
CA LYS A 39 -1.33 -11.78 6.21
C LYS A 39 -0.89 -13.08 6.88
N GLU A 40 0.43 -13.31 6.97
CA GLU A 40 0.99 -14.52 7.59
C GLU A 40 0.66 -14.60 9.08
N ILE A 41 0.80 -13.49 9.81
CA ILE A 41 0.48 -13.42 11.24
C ILE A 41 -1.00 -13.76 11.45
N ARG A 42 -1.92 -13.13 10.71
CA ARG A 42 -3.36 -13.37 10.87
C ARG A 42 -3.73 -14.82 10.55
N LEU A 43 -3.20 -15.35 9.45
CA LEU A 43 -3.48 -16.73 9.05
C LEU A 43 -2.94 -17.74 10.07
N THR A 44 -1.73 -17.51 10.57
CA THR A 44 -1.08 -18.37 11.57
C THR A 44 -1.85 -18.35 12.89
N GLU A 45 -2.23 -17.17 13.39
CA GLU A 45 -3.02 -17.06 14.61
C GLU A 45 -4.37 -17.79 14.51
N PHE A 46 -5.07 -17.65 13.38
CA PHE A 46 -6.34 -18.35 13.18
C PHE A 46 -6.15 -19.87 13.12
N LYS A 47 -5.15 -20.33 12.37
CA LYS A 47 -4.81 -21.76 12.26
C LYS A 47 -4.45 -22.33 13.63
N ASP A 48 -3.47 -21.74 14.31
CA ASP A 48 -2.98 -22.24 15.60
C ASP A 48 -4.11 -22.31 16.64
N ARG A 49 -5.00 -21.31 16.67
CA ARG A 49 -6.19 -21.34 17.52
C ARG A 49 -7.02 -22.60 17.30
N LEU A 50 -7.36 -22.92 16.05
CA LEU A 50 -8.19 -24.08 15.72
C LEU A 50 -7.51 -25.40 16.10
N TYR A 51 -6.23 -25.57 15.76
CA TYR A 51 -5.48 -26.79 16.07
C TYR A 51 -5.24 -26.97 17.57
N ILE A 52 -4.92 -25.90 18.31
CA ILE A 52 -4.76 -25.96 19.77
C ILE A 52 -6.08 -26.39 20.43
N GLN A 53 -7.21 -25.84 19.99
CA GLN A 53 -8.52 -26.20 20.51
C GLN A 53 -8.90 -27.64 20.14
N ALA A 54 -8.65 -28.08 18.91
CA ALA A 54 -8.93 -29.46 18.49
C ALA A 54 -8.11 -30.49 19.29
N ASN A 55 -6.85 -30.17 19.58
CA ASN A 55 -6.01 -30.97 20.47
C ASN A 55 -6.54 -30.96 21.92
N TYR A 56 -6.98 -29.80 22.42
CA TYR A 56 -7.53 -29.68 23.76
C TYR A 56 -8.78 -30.55 24.00
N TYR A 57 -9.65 -30.65 22.99
CA TYR A 57 -10.84 -31.51 23.03
C TYR A 57 -10.57 -32.97 22.61
N ASN A 58 -9.35 -33.31 22.18
CA ASN A 58 -8.98 -34.59 21.58
C ASN A 58 -9.90 -34.96 20.40
N THR A 59 -10.04 -34.02 19.46
CA THR A 59 -10.92 -34.13 18.30
C THR A 59 -10.21 -33.86 16.97
N LEU A 60 -8.89 -33.65 16.98
CA LEU A 60 -8.10 -33.29 15.79
C LEU A 60 -8.27 -34.29 14.64
N GLU A 61 -8.02 -35.59 14.87
CA GLU A 61 -8.17 -36.63 13.84
C GLU A 61 -9.53 -36.63 13.15
N LYS A 62 -10.57 -36.21 13.88
CA LYS A 62 -11.93 -36.19 13.37
C LYS A 62 -12.26 -34.95 12.55
N TYR A 63 -11.82 -33.77 13.00
CA TYR A 63 -12.20 -32.48 12.39
C TYR A 63 -11.08 -31.83 11.61
N GLN A 64 -10.02 -32.58 11.28
CA GLN A 64 -8.87 -32.05 10.55
C GLN A 64 -9.31 -31.38 9.24
N LEU A 65 -10.19 -32.04 8.48
CA LEU A 65 -10.67 -31.53 7.20
C LEU A 65 -11.52 -30.26 7.36
N GLU A 66 -12.39 -30.22 8.35
CA GLU A 66 -13.22 -29.06 8.65
C GLU A 66 -12.37 -27.87 9.14
N ILE A 67 -11.33 -28.12 9.93
CA ILE A 67 -10.37 -27.09 10.34
C ILE A 67 -9.62 -26.56 9.11
N ASP A 68 -9.13 -27.44 8.24
CA ASP A 68 -8.38 -27.06 7.05
C ASP A 68 -9.24 -26.26 6.06
N ASP A 69 -10.53 -26.62 5.94
CA ASP A 69 -11.51 -25.87 5.16
C ASP A 69 -11.74 -24.46 5.73
N LEU A 70 -11.95 -24.32 7.04
CA LEU A 70 -12.08 -23.01 7.69
C LEU A 70 -10.83 -22.15 7.47
N VAL A 71 -9.63 -22.71 7.64
CA VAL A 71 -8.36 -22.01 7.39
C VAL A 71 -8.27 -21.55 5.94
N THR A 72 -8.70 -22.38 4.99
CA THR A 72 -8.74 -22.05 3.56
C THR A 72 -9.72 -20.91 3.27
N GLN A 73 -10.92 -20.95 3.85
CA GLN A 73 -11.91 -19.90 3.71
C GLN A 73 -11.43 -18.56 4.30
N TYR A 74 -10.84 -18.58 5.50
CA TYR A 74 -10.25 -17.39 6.12
C TYR A 74 -9.13 -16.81 5.26
N LYS A 75 -8.20 -17.65 4.79
CA LYS A 75 -7.13 -17.25 3.86
C LYS A 75 -7.69 -16.59 2.61
N LYS A 76 -8.76 -17.13 2.03
CA LYS A 76 -9.39 -16.55 0.83
C LYS A 76 -9.90 -15.13 1.08
N GLN A 77 -10.43 -14.83 2.27
CA GLN A 77 -10.87 -13.47 2.58
C GLN A 77 -9.67 -12.52 2.77
N LEU A 78 -8.60 -12.98 3.42
CA LEU A 78 -7.35 -12.21 3.50
C LEU A 78 -6.76 -11.93 2.12
N ASP A 79 -6.70 -12.95 1.25
CA ASP A 79 -6.21 -12.84 -0.13
C ASP A 79 -6.97 -11.73 -0.88
N LYS A 80 -8.31 -11.75 -0.86
CA LYS A 80 -9.14 -10.72 -1.51
C LYS A 80 -8.82 -9.30 -1.03
N LEU A 81 -8.76 -9.09 0.29
CA LEU A 81 -8.53 -7.76 0.86
C LEU A 81 -7.14 -7.24 0.45
N PHE A 82 -6.11 -8.06 0.64
CA PHE A 82 -4.73 -7.65 0.39
C PHE A 82 -4.43 -7.49 -1.10
N ASP A 83 -5.09 -8.23 -1.99
CA ASP A 83 -4.97 -8.04 -3.44
C ASP A 83 -5.47 -6.64 -3.87
N VAL A 84 -6.55 -6.14 -3.25
CA VAL A 84 -7.05 -4.79 -3.51
C VAL A 84 -6.14 -3.72 -2.90
N CYS A 85 -5.57 -3.96 -1.71
CA CYS A 85 -4.52 -3.09 -1.15
C CYS A 85 -3.31 -2.98 -2.09
N SER A 86 -2.86 -4.10 -2.64
CA SER A 86 -1.75 -4.14 -3.61
C SER A 86 -2.10 -3.38 -4.90
N THR A 87 -3.31 -3.58 -5.41
CA THR A 87 -3.82 -2.84 -6.59
C THR A 87 -3.80 -1.32 -6.35
N ARG A 88 -4.25 -0.87 -5.17
CA ARG A 88 -4.22 0.54 -4.80
C ARG A 88 -2.80 1.08 -4.77
N TYR A 89 -1.88 0.38 -4.12
CA TYR A 89 -0.47 0.76 -4.03
C TYR A 89 0.16 0.91 -5.44
N ILE A 90 -0.02 -0.10 -6.30
CA ILE A 90 0.52 -0.11 -7.66
C ILE A 90 0.00 1.07 -8.49
N ASN A 91 -1.28 1.41 -8.37
CA ASN A 91 -1.85 2.55 -9.10
C ASN A 91 -1.23 3.87 -8.64
N ILE A 92 -1.00 4.06 -7.35
CA ILE A 92 -0.33 5.26 -6.82
C ILE A 92 1.14 5.30 -7.27
N GLN A 93 1.84 4.17 -7.24
CA GLN A 93 3.23 4.09 -7.64
C GLN A 93 3.42 4.43 -9.13
N ARG A 94 2.52 3.98 -10.01
CA ARG A 94 2.54 4.32 -11.44
C ARG A 94 2.36 5.82 -11.68
N GLU A 95 1.47 6.45 -10.92
CA GLU A 95 1.25 7.90 -11.00
C GLU A 95 2.46 8.69 -10.50
N LEU A 96 3.08 8.24 -9.40
CA LEU A 96 4.34 8.81 -8.90
C LEU A 96 5.45 8.74 -9.96
N ALA A 97 5.69 7.55 -10.54
CA ALA A 97 6.71 7.37 -11.57
C ALA A 97 6.48 8.29 -12.78
N THR A 98 5.22 8.45 -13.20
CA THR A 98 4.85 9.36 -14.29
C THR A 98 5.12 10.83 -13.93
N ALA A 99 4.82 11.24 -12.70
CA ALA A 99 5.03 12.59 -12.22
C ALA A 99 6.53 12.93 -12.13
N VAL A 100 7.35 12.05 -11.56
CA VAL A 100 8.81 12.27 -11.48
C VAL A 100 9.43 12.32 -12.88
N GLN A 101 9.05 11.40 -13.78
CA GLN A 101 9.52 11.46 -15.16
C GLN A 101 9.16 12.79 -15.84
N SER A 102 7.99 13.35 -15.52
CA SER A 102 7.57 14.65 -16.03
C SER A 102 8.41 15.79 -15.44
N GLU A 103 8.78 15.74 -14.15
CA GLU A 103 9.70 16.71 -13.55
C GLU A 103 11.08 16.69 -14.22
N ILE A 104 11.63 15.50 -14.46
CA ILE A 104 12.93 15.31 -15.14
C ILE A 104 12.91 15.94 -16.53
N ILE A 105 11.84 15.72 -17.30
CA ILE A 105 11.66 16.33 -18.63
C ILE A 105 11.60 17.85 -18.52
N VAL A 106 10.88 18.38 -17.53
CA VAL A 106 10.77 19.84 -17.32
C VAL A 106 12.11 20.46 -16.95
N VAL A 107 12.87 19.85 -16.04
CA VAL A 107 14.21 20.31 -15.65
C VAL A 107 15.17 20.30 -16.84
N THR A 108 15.12 19.24 -17.66
CA THR A 108 15.88 19.16 -18.91
C THR A 108 15.54 20.31 -19.86
N ASN A 109 14.24 20.60 -20.03
CA ASN A 109 13.78 21.70 -20.87
C ASN A 109 14.24 23.08 -20.34
N ILE A 110 14.24 23.29 -19.02
CA ILE A 110 14.76 24.54 -18.41
C ILE A 110 16.23 24.72 -18.78
N SER A 111 17.05 23.68 -18.63
CA SER A 111 18.48 23.72 -18.95
C SER A 111 18.74 24.03 -20.43
N ILE A 112 18.02 23.38 -21.35
CA ILE A 112 18.12 23.65 -22.78
C ILE A 112 17.73 25.10 -23.11
N ASN A 113 16.60 25.58 -22.58
CA ASN A 113 16.13 26.94 -22.85
C ASN A 113 17.06 27.99 -22.24
N LYS A 114 17.72 27.70 -21.11
CA LYS A 114 18.75 28.58 -20.53
C LYS A 114 19.94 28.76 -21.48
N GLN A 115 20.43 27.68 -22.07
CA GLN A 115 21.51 27.75 -23.08
C GLN A 115 21.09 28.54 -24.32
N ASN A 116 19.83 28.39 -24.75
CA ASN A 116 19.32 29.16 -25.88
C ASN A 116 19.10 30.64 -25.54
N LEU A 117 18.72 30.95 -24.30
CA LEU A 117 18.63 32.32 -23.80
C LEU A 117 20.02 32.99 -23.79
N GLU A 118 21.05 32.30 -23.31
CA GLU A 118 22.43 32.80 -23.32
C GLU A 118 22.89 33.18 -24.74
N LYS A 119 22.63 32.31 -25.73
CA LYS A 119 22.91 32.62 -27.14
C LYS A 119 22.09 33.79 -27.67
N ALA A 120 20.81 33.87 -27.34
CA ALA A 120 19.96 34.99 -27.76
C ALA A 120 20.44 36.33 -27.18
N ILE A 121 20.98 36.32 -25.95
CA ILE A 121 21.62 37.48 -25.32
C ILE A 121 22.90 37.86 -26.08
N GLU A 122 23.75 36.90 -26.45
CA GLU A 122 24.95 37.13 -27.26
C GLU A 122 24.62 37.71 -28.64
N GLU A 123 23.54 37.23 -29.26
CA GLU A 123 23.01 37.70 -30.55
C GLU A 123 22.27 39.05 -30.46
N ASN A 124 22.01 39.54 -29.23
CA ASN A 124 21.16 40.71 -28.96
C ASN A 124 19.76 40.63 -29.61
N ASP A 125 19.20 39.42 -29.67
CA ASP A 125 17.90 39.12 -30.27
C ASP A 125 16.79 39.24 -29.21
N ALA A 126 16.20 40.44 -29.11
CA ALA A 126 15.20 40.76 -28.09
C ALA A 126 13.96 39.84 -28.11
N GLU A 127 13.53 39.39 -29.29
CA GLU A 127 12.37 38.52 -29.45
C GLU A 127 12.66 37.13 -28.87
N LYS A 128 13.82 36.55 -29.23
CA LYS A 128 14.25 35.26 -28.65
C LYS A 128 14.51 35.34 -27.16
N ILE A 129 15.12 36.43 -26.68
CA ILE A 129 15.34 36.65 -25.24
C ILE A 129 14.02 36.60 -24.48
N HIS A 130 13.01 37.33 -24.97
CA HIS A 130 11.68 37.32 -24.37
C HIS A 130 11.05 35.92 -24.39
N TYR A 131 11.06 35.26 -25.55
CA TYR A 131 10.50 33.91 -25.73
C TYR A 131 11.11 32.88 -24.77
N TYR A 132 12.44 32.79 -24.70
CA TYR A 132 13.10 31.81 -23.83
C TYR A 132 12.92 32.15 -22.35
N THR A 133 12.84 33.43 -21.99
CA THR A 133 12.54 33.85 -20.62
C THR A 133 11.14 33.40 -20.19
N ASN A 134 10.10 33.64 -20.99
CA ASN A 134 8.74 33.19 -20.68
C ASN A 134 8.67 31.66 -20.60
N LYS A 135 9.35 30.96 -21.51
CA LYS A 135 9.39 29.49 -21.53
C LYS A 135 10.08 28.88 -20.32
N ILE A 136 11.16 29.50 -19.84
CA ILE A 136 11.84 29.09 -18.60
C ILE A 136 10.90 29.31 -17.40
N ASN A 137 10.28 30.48 -17.28
CA ASN A 137 9.35 30.78 -16.20
C ASN A 137 8.15 29.82 -16.16
N ALA A 138 7.54 29.56 -17.32
CA ALA A 138 6.44 28.61 -17.45
C ALA A 138 6.88 27.19 -17.06
N SER A 139 8.10 26.78 -17.46
CA SER A 139 8.65 25.47 -17.11
C SER A 139 8.96 25.34 -15.62
N ILE A 140 9.48 26.39 -14.97
CA ILE A 140 9.70 26.43 -13.52
C ILE A 140 8.37 26.22 -12.79
N GLN A 141 7.32 26.94 -13.18
CA GLN A 141 6.01 26.75 -12.56
C GLN A 141 5.45 25.35 -12.81
N LYS A 142 5.67 24.79 -14.00
CA LYS A 142 5.29 23.41 -14.32
C LYS A 142 5.97 22.40 -13.38
N LYS A 143 7.26 22.59 -13.07
CA LYS A 143 8.00 21.76 -12.11
C LYS A 143 7.36 21.84 -10.73
N LEU A 144 7.15 23.05 -10.21
CA LEU A 144 6.57 23.26 -8.88
C LEU A 144 5.19 22.62 -8.73
N ASN A 145 4.38 22.64 -9.80
CA ASN A 145 3.09 21.98 -9.76
C ASN A 145 3.20 20.44 -9.78
N TYR A 146 4.17 19.86 -10.50
CA TYR A 146 4.39 18.41 -10.47
C TYR A 146 4.92 17.93 -9.12
N GLU A 147 5.73 18.73 -8.42
CA GLU A 147 6.18 18.44 -7.05
C GLU A 147 4.99 18.23 -6.09
N THR A 148 3.89 18.95 -6.30
CA THR A 148 2.64 18.74 -5.54
C THR A 148 2.05 17.35 -5.79
N ILE A 149 2.06 16.88 -7.04
CA ILE A 149 1.61 15.52 -7.39
C ILE A 149 2.52 14.46 -6.77
N VAL A 150 3.84 14.66 -6.85
CA VAL A 150 4.84 13.75 -6.28
C VAL A 150 4.66 13.60 -4.77
N ASN A 151 4.50 14.72 -4.05
CA ASN A 151 4.29 14.73 -2.61
C ASN A 151 2.99 14.03 -2.21
N GLU A 152 1.89 14.30 -2.93
CA GLU A 152 0.60 13.62 -2.70
C GLU A 152 0.73 12.10 -2.90
N CYS A 153 1.41 11.65 -3.96
CA CYS A 153 1.60 10.23 -4.21
C CYS A 153 2.44 9.58 -3.10
N ASN A 154 3.56 10.20 -2.69
CA ASN A 154 4.40 9.68 -1.60
C ASN A 154 3.61 9.54 -0.30
N SER A 155 2.85 10.57 0.09
CA SER A 155 2.01 10.52 1.29
C SER A 155 0.97 9.39 1.23
N ARG A 156 0.35 9.17 0.06
CA ARG A 156 -0.60 8.06 -0.11
C ARG A 156 0.05 6.68 -0.09
N LEU A 157 1.28 6.53 -0.60
CA LEU A 157 2.02 5.27 -0.51
C LEU A 157 2.35 4.93 0.95
N GLU A 158 2.77 5.90 1.75
CA GLU A 158 2.98 5.74 3.19
C GLU A 158 1.68 5.34 3.89
N ALA A 159 0.57 6.03 3.59
CA ALA A 159 -0.74 5.69 4.13
C ALA A 159 -1.23 4.29 3.71
N CYS A 160 -0.79 3.74 2.57
CA CYS A 160 -1.08 2.35 2.21
C CYS A 160 -0.45 1.36 3.20
N ILE A 161 0.78 1.63 3.64
CA ILE A 161 1.51 0.79 4.60
C ILE A 161 0.82 0.83 5.97
N GLU A 162 0.44 2.02 6.43
CA GLU A 162 -0.28 2.19 7.70
C GLU A 162 -1.65 1.49 7.69
N GLN A 163 -2.40 1.61 6.60
CA GLN A 163 -3.71 0.96 6.47
C GLN A 163 -3.65 -0.57 6.50
N ILE A 164 -2.55 -1.19 6.06
CA ILE A 164 -2.38 -2.65 6.18
C ILE A 164 -2.37 -3.08 7.65
N ALA A 165 -1.64 -2.35 8.49
CA ALA A 165 -1.57 -2.63 9.92
C ALA A 165 -2.96 -2.47 10.58
N ASP A 166 -3.68 -1.41 10.24
CA ASP A 166 -5.05 -1.17 10.71
C ASP A 166 -6.02 -2.27 10.30
N PHE A 167 -5.98 -2.71 9.05
CA PHE A 167 -6.82 -3.82 8.58
C PHE A 167 -6.47 -5.12 9.31
N SER A 168 -5.18 -5.40 9.47
CA SER A 168 -4.70 -6.57 10.19
C SER A 168 -5.20 -6.59 11.63
N GLU A 169 -5.22 -5.46 12.34
CA GLU A 169 -5.70 -5.43 13.72
C GLU A 169 -7.23 -5.55 13.78
N LYS A 170 -7.97 -4.94 12.86
CA LYS A 170 -9.45 -5.01 12.82
C LYS A 170 -9.97 -6.43 12.63
N ILE A 171 -9.30 -7.23 11.79
CA ILE A 171 -9.73 -8.61 11.47
C ILE A 171 -9.19 -9.66 12.45
N LYS A 172 -8.60 -9.21 13.56
CA LYS A 172 -8.10 -10.07 14.63
C LYS A 172 -9.24 -10.74 15.38
N ILE A 173 -8.98 -11.96 15.84
CA ILE A 173 -9.93 -12.71 16.65
C ILE A 173 -9.67 -12.42 18.12
N GLU A 174 -10.58 -11.65 18.73
CA GLU A 174 -10.49 -11.27 20.16
C GLU A 174 -11.09 -12.31 21.12
N GLU A 175 -11.79 -13.33 20.62
CA GLU A 175 -12.48 -14.28 21.49
C GLU A 175 -11.50 -14.97 22.44
N ASN A 176 -11.78 -14.86 23.74
CA ASN A 176 -11.09 -15.58 24.80
C ASN A 176 -11.01 -17.04 24.41
N VAL A 177 -9.83 -17.44 23.95
CA VAL A 177 -9.45 -18.83 23.90
C VAL A 177 -9.67 -19.29 25.34
N ASN A 178 -10.57 -20.25 25.57
CA ASN A 178 -10.46 -21.10 26.75
C ASN A 178 -9.16 -21.89 26.56
N VAL A 179 -8.02 -21.19 26.53
CA VAL A 179 -6.72 -21.77 26.71
C VAL A 179 -6.89 -22.38 28.07
N ALA A 180 -6.75 -23.69 28.13
CA ALA A 180 -6.48 -24.33 29.38
C ALA A 180 -5.37 -23.51 30.05
N LYS A 181 -5.71 -22.64 31.01
CA LYS A 181 -4.76 -22.26 32.04
C LYS A 181 -4.19 -23.60 32.48
N LYS A 182 -2.86 -23.75 32.43
CA LYS A 182 -2.18 -24.94 32.95
C LYS A 182 -2.56 -25.02 34.44
N GLU A 183 -3.67 -25.69 34.73
CA GLU A 183 -4.13 -25.84 36.10
C GLU A 183 -3.18 -26.84 36.75
N ASN A 184 -2.42 -26.34 37.73
CA ASN A 184 -1.45 -27.15 38.46
C ASN A 184 -2.11 -28.17 39.39
N ASN A 185 -3.44 -28.12 39.57
CA ASN A 185 -4.16 -29.04 40.45
C ASN A 185 -4.53 -30.35 39.71
N ARG A 186 -4.02 -31.48 40.22
CA ARG A 186 -4.20 -32.83 39.64
C ARG A 186 -5.66 -33.29 39.63
N ILE A 187 -6.46 -32.92 40.63
CA ILE A 187 -7.87 -33.34 40.74
C ILE A 187 -8.74 -32.59 39.73
N LEU A 188 -8.52 -31.28 39.59
CA LEU A 188 -9.14 -30.46 38.55
C LEU A 188 -8.76 -30.95 37.15
N LYS A 189 -7.49 -31.31 36.91
CA LYS A 189 -7.06 -31.95 35.66
C LYS A 189 -7.82 -33.25 35.36
N PHE A 190 -8.03 -34.09 36.37
CA PHE A 190 -8.75 -35.36 36.22
C PHE A 190 -10.24 -35.15 35.95
N LEU A 191 -10.92 -34.29 36.72
CA LEU A 191 -12.33 -33.95 36.52
C LEU A 191 -12.55 -33.25 35.18
N ASN A 192 -11.69 -32.30 34.81
CA ASN A 192 -11.74 -31.66 33.49
C ASN A 192 -11.52 -32.68 32.37
N LYS A 193 -10.65 -33.68 32.54
CA LYS A 193 -10.45 -34.75 31.54
C LYS A 193 -11.68 -35.65 31.38
N LEU A 194 -12.38 -35.95 32.49
CA LEU A 194 -13.64 -36.72 32.49
C LEU A 194 -14.79 -35.95 31.84
N ILE A 195 -15.01 -34.70 32.24
CA ILE A 195 -16.06 -33.83 31.70
C ILE A 195 -15.83 -33.52 30.21
N LYS A 196 -14.55 -33.35 29.79
CA LYS A 196 -14.18 -33.21 28.38
C LYS A 196 -14.57 -34.44 27.56
N ASN A 197 -14.32 -35.64 28.06
CA ASN A 197 -14.56 -36.87 27.31
C ASN A 197 -16.05 -37.15 27.07
N LEU A 198 -16.94 -36.72 27.96
CA LEU A 198 -18.38 -36.98 27.85
C LEU A 198 -19.06 -36.16 26.74
N ASN A 199 -18.59 -34.95 26.44
CA ASN A 199 -19.21 -34.05 25.45
C ASN A 199 -18.22 -33.39 24.45
N ARG A 200 -16.99 -33.91 24.31
CA ARG A 200 -15.93 -33.31 23.45
C ARG A 200 -16.39 -32.92 22.06
N LYS A 201 -17.18 -33.77 21.40
CA LYS A 201 -17.69 -33.54 20.04
C LYS A 201 -18.57 -32.30 19.99
N LYS A 202 -19.65 -32.32 20.78
CA LYS A 202 -20.64 -31.25 20.88
C LYS A 202 -20.01 -29.94 21.36
N ASN A 203 -19.04 -30.02 22.27
CA ASN A 203 -18.35 -28.85 22.79
C ASN A 203 -17.41 -28.24 21.73
N PHE A 204 -16.64 -29.05 20.99
CA PHE A 204 -15.79 -28.55 19.92
C PHE A 204 -16.62 -27.90 18.81
N GLU A 205 -17.71 -28.54 18.40
CA GLU A 205 -18.64 -27.99 17.40
C GLU A 205 -19.23 -26.64 17.86
N ASN A 206 -19.75 -26.57 19.09
CA ASN A 206 -20.45 -25.37 19.57
C ASN A 206 -19.54 -24.22 20.01
N TYR A 207 -18.33 -24.52 20.49
CA TYR A 207 -17.43 -23.51 21.08
C TYR A 207 -16.21 -23.19 20.21
N VAL A 208 -15.97 -23.94 19.12
CA VAL A 208 -14.81 -23.72 18.25
C VAL A 208 -15.22 -23.60 16.79
N LEU A 209 -15.89 -24.61 16.23
CA LEU A 209 -16.23 -24.61 14.80
C LEU A 209 -17.25 -23.54 14.47
N LYS A 210 -18.44 -23.59 15.11
CA LYS A 210 -19.51 -22.64 14.84
C LYS A 210 -19.11 -21.17 15.11
N PRO A 211 -18.39 -20.83 16.20
CA PRO A 211 -17.85 -19.48 16.37
C PRO A 211 -16.86 -19.07 15.28
N SER A 212 -16.03 -20.00 14.79
CA SER A 212 -15.07 -19.73 13.71
C SER A 212 -15.77 -19.52 12.36
N GLU A 213 -16.81 -20.29 12.05
CA GLU A 213 -17.69 -20.09 10.90
C GLU A 213 -18.32 -18.69 10.95
N ASN A 214 -18.95 -18.33 12.08
CA ASN A 214 -19.53 -17.01 12.29
C ASN A 214 -18.50 -15.87 12.22
N HIS A 215 -17.24 -16.13 12.59
CA HIS A 215 -16.17 -15.16 12.44
C HIS A 215 -15.80 -14.95 10.96
N ILE A 216 -15.69 -16.03 10.17
CA ILE A 216 -15.43 -15.93 8.73
C ILE A 216 -16.57 -15.21 8.00
N GLU A 217 -17.82 -15.44 8.41
CA GLU A 217 -18.98 -14.73 7.87
C GLU A 217 -18.88 -13.22 8.14
N ARG A 218 -18.65 -12.83 9.40
CA ARG A 218 -18.43 -11.42 9.77
C ARG A 218 -17.23 -10.79 9.04
N LEU A 219 -16.14 -11.54 8.93
CA LEU A 219 -14.95 -11.12 8.19
C LEU A 219 -15.29 -10.85 6.72
N THR A 220 -16.14 -11.68 6.11
CA THR A 220 -16.54 -11.51 4.71
C THR A 220 -17.24 -10.15 4.52
N ASP A 221 -18.18 -9.80 5.40
CA ASP A 221 -18.86 -8.50 5.34
C ASP A 221 -17.90 -7.32 5.55
N GLU A 222 -16.97 -7.44 6.50
CA GLU A 222 -15.95 -6.41 6.77
C GLU A 222 -14.97 -6.25 5.60
N VAL A 223 -14.56 -7.35 4.99
CA VAL A 223 -13.68 -7.38 3.81
C VAL A 223 -14.39 -6.74 2.63
N ASP A 224 -15.63 -7.12 2.34
CA ASP A 224 -16.38 -6.56 1.21
C ASP A 224 -16.60 -5.05 1.36
N LYS A 225 -16.92 -4.58 2.58
CA LYS A 225 -17.01 -3.15 2.89
C LYS A 225 -15.67 -2.43 2.69
N SER A 226 -14.57 -3.04 3.16
CA SER A 226 -13.23 -2.47 3.04
C SER A 226 -12.79 -2.40 1.59
N ILE A 227 -13.05 -3.44 0.81
CA ILE A 227 -12.80 -3.48 -0.64
C ILE A 227 -13.57 -2.37 -1.36
N GLY A 228 -14.86 -2.17 -1.06
CA GLY A 228 -15.65 -1.09 -1.64
C GLY A 228 -15.04 0.29 -1.36
N ASN A 229 -14.60 0.55 -0.14
CA ASN A 229 -13.91 1.79 0.22
C ASN A 229 -12.58 1.95 -0.52
N LEU A 230 -11.78 0.89 -0.61
CA LEU A 230 -10.50 0.92 -1.33
C LEU A 230 -10.68 1.21 -2.82
N TYR A 231 -11.68 0.62 -3.48
CA TYR A 231 -11.98 0.93 -4.88
C TYR A 231 -12.42 2.38 -5.08
N ASN A 232 -13.24 2.93 -4.18
CA ASN A 232 -13.61 4.35 -4.25
C ASN A 232 -12.37 5.24 -4.12
N GLN A 233 -11.47 4.93 -3.19
CA GLN A 233 -10.22 5.68 -3.04
C GLN A 233 -9.31 5.59 -4.28
N ILE A 234 -9.23 4.42 -4.92
CA ILE A 234 -8.51 4.25 -6.19
C ILE A 234 -9.11 5.14 -7.27
N PHE A 235 -10.44 5.14 -7.39
CA PHE A 235 -11.15 5.94 -8.40
C PHE A 235 -10.97 7.44 -8.17
N GLU A 236 -11.22 7.91 -6.95
CA GLU A 236 -11.05 9.31 -6.56
C GLU A 236 -9.62 9.80 -6.79
N PHE A 237 -8.63 8.98 -6.45
CA PHE A 237 -7.22 9.27 -6.73
C PHE A 237 -6.97 9.43 -8.24
N ALA A 238 -7.46 8.50 -9.07
CA ALA A 238 -7.26 8.57 -10.52
C ALA A 238 -7.87 9.83 -11.13
N VAL A 239 -9.08 10.22 -10.70
CA VAL A 239 -9.75 11.46 -11.13
C VAL A 239 -8.93 12.68 -10.69
N GLN A 240 -8.50 12.72 -9.43
CA GLN A 240 -7.70 13.82 -8.90
C GLN A 240 -6.37 13.98 -9.65
N MET A 241 -5.66 12.88 -9.94
CA MET A 241 -4.39 12.93 -10.67
C MET A 241 -4.58 13.44 -12.10
N LYS A 242 -5.66 13.01 -12.77
CA LYS A 242 -6.00 13.52 -14.10
C LYS A 242 -6.28 15.02 -14.07
N ASP A 243 -7.15 15.47 -13.18
CA ASP A 243 -7.51 16.89 -13.05
C ASP A 243 -6.29 17.76 -12.73
N ASN A 244 -5.40 17.28 -11.87
CA ASN A 244 -4.17 17.97 -11.54
C ASN A 244 -3.26 18.11 -12.76
N LYS A 245 -3.06 17.04 -13.55
CA LYS A 245 -2.26 17.10 -14.78
C LYS A 245 -2.86 18.06 -15.81
N ASP A 246 -4.17 18.07 -15.96
CA ASP A 246 -4.87 18.98 -16.88
C ASP A 246 -4.69 20.44 -16.45
N LYS A 247 -4.82 20.75 -15.15
CA LYS A 247 -4.55 22.08 -14.59
C LYS A 247 -3.10 22.53 -14.81
N ILE A 248 -2.14 21.62 -14.64
CA ILE A 248 -0.72 21.90 -14.89
C ILE A 248 -0.49 22.31 -16.35
N ASN A 249 -1.08 21.57 -17.29
CA ASN A 249 -0.92 21.85 -18.71
C ASN A 249 -1.62 23.15 -19.12
N MET A 250 -2.83 23.42 -18.59
CA MET A 250 -3.53 24.68 -18.83
C MET A 250 -2.74 25.89 -18.32
N ALA A 251 -2.20 25.81 -17.09
CA ALA A 251 -1.39 26.89 -16.51
C ALA A 251 -0.12 27.14 -17.34
N PHE A 252 0.56 26.07 -17.78
CA PHE A 252 1.73 26.18 -18.65
C PHE A 252 1.40 26.87 -19.98
N ASN A 253 0.31 26.45 -20.65
CA ASN A 253 -0.09 27.01 -21.93
C ASN A 253 -0.48 28.49 -21.82
N ALA A 254 -1.15 28.89 -20.74
CA ALA A 254 -1.50 30.29 -20.48
C ALA A 254 -0.24 31.16 -20.33
N MET A 255 0.79 30.68 -19.63
CA MET A 255 2.06 31.39 -19.48
C MET A 255 2.88 31.47 -20.77
N MET A 256 2.66 30.55 -21.72
CA MET A 256 3.32 30.58 -23.03
C MET A 256 2.63 31.52 -24.04
N GLN A 257 1.40 31.95 -23.76
CA GLN A 257 0.63 32.86 -24.62
C GLN A 257 0.77 34.34 -24.21
N GLY A 258 1.23 34.60 -22.98
CA GLY A 258 1.58 35.94 -22.49
C GLY A 258 3.04 36.27 -22.74
#